data_AF-A0A8T4W1K0-F1
#
_entry.id   AF-A0A8T4W1K0-F1
#
_cell.length_a   1.000
_cell.length_b   1.000
_cell.length_c   1.000
_cell.angle_alpha   90.00
_cell.angle_beta   90.00
_cell.angle_gamma   90.00
#
_symmetry.space_group_name_H-M   'P 1'
#
loop_
_entity.id
_entity.type
_entity.pdbx_description
1 polymer ?
#
loop_
_entity_poly.entity_id
_entity_poly.type
_entity_poly.pdbx_seq_one_letter_code
_entity_poly.pdbx_strand_id
1 'polypeptide(L)'
;KTLQEYAAEHGFQIAAAGIHPAADWRLQEHAEKPRYRSQLDRIQYPQHRNTTAGLHVHVGVDDPDKAVWISDEIRRYLPLILALSANSPFWNGFDTGLSSARAKIFENLPNTGMPTAFETYEAYRDFEQQMLKTGSIKDSGELWYDVRPHTGIGTVEVRIPDSQDRVGHVDALVEYVHALVLDLAARYEDGAAQTDLRRELLDENKWRATRYGQTADLIQPDGSTPSVGEIVDREADRLGVTGLKDMYDAESGAERQRRILEESGAAALREALLIEPRI
;
A
#
# COMPACT_ATOMS: atom_id res chain seq x y z
N LYS A 1 18.17 -21.89 4.19
CA LYS A 1 18.73 -20.64 4.74
C LYS A 1 17.71 -19.53 4.54
N THR A 2 17.25 -18.90 5.60
CA THR A 2 16.30 -17.78 5.53
C THR A 2 17.02 -16.52 5.02
N LEU A 3 16.27 -15.50 4.56
CA LEU A 3 16.87 -14.23 4.14
C LEU A 3 17.61 -13.53 5.29
N GLN A 4 17.09 -13.64 6.53
CA GLN A 4 17.72 -13.09 7.74
C GLN A 4 19.06 -13.75 8.03
N GLU A 5 19.13 -15.08 7.99
CA GLU A 5 20.40 -15.81 8.13
C GLU A 5 21.39 -15.40 7.04
N TYR A 6 20.91 -15.17 5.81
CA TYR A 6 21.77 -14.74 4.71
C TYR A 6 22.34 -13.35 4.92
N ALA A 7 21.50 -12.40 5.32
CA ALA A 7 21.93 -11.04 5.65
C ALA A 7 22.95 -11.05 6.80
N ALA A 8 22.66 -11.77 7.89
CA ALA A 8 23.52 -11.81 9.09
C ALA A 8 24.92 -12.35 8.80
N GLU A 9 25.04 -13.41 8.01
CA GLU A 9 26.36 -13.95 7.60
C GLU A 9 27.20 -12.97 6.77
N HIS A 10 26.57 -11.97 6.15
CA HIS A 10 27.23 -10.94 5.37
C HIS A 10 27.33 -9.59 6.11
N GLY A 11 27.03 -9.57 7.42
CA GLY A 11 27.12 -8.36 8.24
C GLY A 11 25.96 -7.38 8.06
N PHE A 12 24.80 -7.84 7.56
CA PHE A 12 23.60 -7.04 7.39
C PHE A 12 22.46 -7.51 8.30
N GLN A 13 21.56 -6.58 8.62
CA GLN A 13 20.27 -6.85 9.25
C GLN A 13 19.16 -6.39 8.31
N ILE A 14 17.93 -6.85 8.55
CA ILE A 14 16.77 -6.51 7.72
C ILE A 14 15.82 -5.67 8.56
N ALA A 15 15.48 -4.50 8.04
CA ALA A 15 14.45 -3.64 8.60
C ALA A 15 13.22 -3.63 7.69
N ALA A 16 12.03 -3.42 8.27
CA ALA A 16 10.80 -3.26 7.54
C ALA A 16 10.04 -2.02 8.01
N ALA A 17 9.77 -1.12 7.06
CA ALA A 17 8.98 0.09 7.22
C ALA A 17 8.59 0.58 5.83
N GLY A 18 7.64 1.51 5.72
CA GLY A 18 7.33 2.13 4.44
C GLY A 18 8.54 2.87 3.83
N ILE A 19 9.33 3.51 4.69
CA ILE A 19 10.58 4.22 4.39
C ILE A 19 11.51 4.04 5.59
N HIS A 20 12.80 3.82 5.34
CA HIS A 20 13.79 3.83 6.41
C HIS A 20 13.99 5.28 6.95
N PRO A 21 13.81 5.53 8.26
CA PRO A 21 13.64 6.88 8.81
C PRO A 21 14.86 7.80 8.61
N ALA A 22 16.07 7.22 8.62
CA ALA A 22 17.33 7.95 8.46
C ALA A 22 17.96 7.80 7.06
N ALA A 23 17.29 7.14 6.11
CA ALA A 23 17.89 6.93 4.79
C ALA A 23 17.95 8.26 4.02
N ASP A 24 19.14 8.63 3.56
CA ASP A 24 19.34 9.68 2.56
C ASP A 24 19.41 9.04 1.18
N TRP A 25 18.39 9.26 0.37
CA TRP A 25 18.29 8.69 -0.98
C TRP A 25 19.45 9.13 -1.89
N ARG A 26 20.09 10.28 -1.63
CA ARG A 26 21.24 10.80 -2.42
C ARG A 26 22.50 9.98 -2.23
N LEU A 27 22.59 9.25 -1.12
CA LEU A 27 23.72 8.40 -0.76
C LEU A 27 23.49 6.94 -1.14
N GLN A 28 22.31 6.58 -1.64
CA GLN A 28 21.98 5.20 -1.98
C GLN A 28 22.50 4.84 -3.38
N GLU A 29 23.03 3.64 -3.51
CA GLU A 29 23.41 3.08 -4.79
C GLU A 29 22.17 2.63 -5.57
N HIS A 30 22.19 2.89 -6.88
CA HIS A 30 21.13 2.43 -7.77
C HIS A 30 21.42 1.03 -8.30
N ALA A 31 20.38 0.21 -8.39
CA ALA A 31 20.51 -1.14 -8.95
C ALA A 31 20.95 -1.09 -10.42
N GLU A 32 21.94 -1.91 -10.76
CA GLU A 32 22.58 -1.88 -12.08
C GLU A 32 21.86 -2.68 -13.17
N LYS A 33 20.83 -3.46 -12.81
CA LYS A 33 20.13 -4.31 -13.79
C LYS A 33 19.50 -3.43 -14.89
N PRO A 34 19.51 -3.88 -16.16
CA PRO A 34 19.05 -3.08 -17.30
C PRO A 34 17.65 -2.47 -17.13
N ARG A 35 16.72 -3.20 -16.51
CA ARG A 35 15.37 -2.72 -16.18
C ARG A 35 15.41 -1.45 -15.32
N TYR A 36 16.16 -1.47 -14.22
CA TYR A 36 16.24 -0.33 -13.28
C TYR A 36 16.95 0.87 -13.91
N ARG A 37 18.07 0.64 -14.63
CA ARG A 37 18.76 1.72 -15.37
C ARG A 37 17.83 2.44 -16.33
N SER A 38 17.01 1.69 -17.05
CA SER A 38 16.06 2.31 -17.97
C SER A 38 14.91 3.04 -17.28
N GLN A 39 14.47 2.59 -16.11
CA GLN A 39 13.46 3.33 -15.33
C GLN A 39 14.03 4.63 -14.79
N LEU A 40 15.28 4.62 -14.29
CA LEU A 40 15.98 5.82 -13.85
C LEU A 40 16.12 6.84 -14.99
N ASP A 41 16.54 6.38 -16.17
CA ASP A 41 16.65 7.25 -17.35
C ASP A 41 15.30 7.83 -17.82
N ARG A 42 14.22 7.04 -17.77
CA ARG A 42 12.90 7.52 -18.21
C ARG A 42 12.22 8.43 -17.19
N ILE A 43 12.33 8.11 -15.90
CA ILE A 43 11.54 8.74 -14.83
C ILE A 43 12.32 9.86 -14.13
N GLN A 44 13.66 9.82 -14.17
CA GLN A 44 14.54 10.86 -13.64
C GLN A 44 14.31 11.09 -12.14
N TYR A 45 14.35 12.33 -11.69
CA TYR A 45 14.44 12.73 -10.29
C TYR A 45 13.41 12.08 -9.34
N PRO A 46 12.13 11.86 -9.72
CA PRO A 46 11.22 11.03 -8.93
C PRO A 46 11.76 9.63 -8.60
N GLN A 47 12.36 8.91 -9.55
CA GLN A 47 12.88 7.57 -9.33
C GLN A 47 14.15 7.57 -8.46
N HIS A 48 15.00 8.59 -8.57
CA HIS A 48 16.18 8.73 -7.71
C HIS A 48 15.82 8.82 -6.22
N ARG A 49 14.65 9.39 -5.90
CA ARG A 49 14.15 9.58 -4.54
C ARG A 49 13.37 8.38 -3.99
N ASN A 50 13.09 7.39 -4.82
CA ASN A 50 12.22 6.28 -4.45
C ASN A 50 13.00 5.20 -3.68
N THR A 51 12.97 5.30 -2.35
CA THR A 51 13.51 4.31 -1.41
C THR A 51 12.39 3.60 -0.62
N THR A 52 11.20 3.52 -1.21
CA THR A 52 10.00 3.02 -0.53
C THR A 52 9.91 1.49 -0.52
N ALA A 53 9.29 0.93 0.51
CA ALA A 53 8.96 -0.49 0.62
C ALA A 53 7.48 -0.67 1.00
N GLY A 54 6.74 -1.47 0.23
CA GLY A 54 5.33 -1.73 0.45
C GLY A 54 5.03 -3.21 0.68
N LEU A 55 3.86 -3.49 1.26
CA LEU A 55 3.26 -4.82 1.25
C LEU A 55 2.26 -4.87 0.08
N HIS A 56 2.43 -5.83 -0.82
CA HIS A 56 1.49 -6.05 -1.92
C HIS A 56 0.77 -7.38 -1.68
N VAL A 57 -0.57 -7.35 -1.75
CA VAL A 57 -1.42 -8.52 -1.57
C VAL A 57 -2.07 -8.85 -2.91
N HIS A 58 -1.86 -10.08 -3.38
CA HIS A 58 -2.47 -10.61 -4.59
C HIS A 58 -3.56 -11.62 -4.21
N VAL A 59 -4.77 -11.40 -4.71
CA VAL A 59 -5.87 -12.35 -4.55
C VAL A 59 -6.32 -12.82 -5.92
N GLY A 60 -6.29 -14.14 -6.16
CA GLY A 60 -6.68 -14.73 -7.42
C GLY A 60 -8.17 -14.54 -7.70
N VAL A 61 -8.50 -14.18 -8.95
CA VAL A 61 -9.87 -13.99 -9.41
C VAL A 61 -10.04 -14.74 -10.73
N ASP A 62 -11.12 -15.49 -10.86
CA ASP A 62 -11.38 -16.45 -11.94
C ASP A 62 -12.02 -15.84 -13.20
N ASP A 63 -12.40 -14.57 -13.14
CA ASP A 63 -13.00 -13.83 -14.25
C ASP A 63 -12.36 -12.43 -14.40
N PRO A 64 -11.99 -12.01 -15.62
CA PRO A 64 -11.30 -10.74 -15.84
C PRO A 64 -12.20 -9.50 -15.64
N ASP A 65 -13.48 -9.56 -16.00
CA ASP A 65 -14.43 -8.45 -15.78
C ASP A 65 -14.72 -8.31 -14.28
N LYS A 66 -14.85 -9.43 -13.57
CA LYS A 66 -14.89 -9.49 -12.10
C LYS A 66 -13.66 -8.85 -11.47
N ALA A 67 -12.46 -9.15 -11.97
CA ALA A 67 -11.22 -8.56 -11.44
C ALA A 67 -11.18 -7.03 -11.61
N VAL A 68 -11.68 -6.50 -12.73
CA VAL A 68 -11.81 -5.05 -12.93
C VAL A 68 -12.87 -4.47 -12.02
N TRP A 69 -14.05 -5.07 -11.94
CA TRP A 69 -15.13 -4.62 -11.06
C TRP A 69 -14.68 -4.56 -9.60
N ILE A 70 -14.01 -5.60 -9.10
CA ILE A 70 -13.45 -5.63 -7.75
C ILE A 70 -12.39 -4.54 -7.58
N SER A 71 -11.50 -4.35 -8.55
CA SER A 71 -10.48 -3.28 -8.51
C SER A 71 -11.12 -1.90 -8.47
N ASP A 72 -12.26 -1.71 -9.14
CA ASP A 72 -13.01 -0.47 -9.11
C ASP A 72 -13.72 -0.26 -7.76
N GLU A 73 -14.34 -1.28 -7.19
CA GLU A 73 -15.05 -1.17 -5.91
C GLU A 73 -14.11 -1.05 -4.72
N ILE A 74 -12.99 -1.77 -4.72
CA ILE A 74 -12.08 -1.82 -3.57
C ILE A 74 -11.41 -0.47 -3.28
N ARG A 75 -11.36 0.44 -4.27
CA ARG A 75 -10.80 1.80 -4.12
C ARG A 75 -11.32 2.55 -2.90
N ARG A 76 -12.61 2.39 -2.54
CA ARG A 76 -13.20 3.05 -1.37
C ARG A 76 -12.71 2.52 -0.02
N TYR A 77 -12.17 1.31 0.00
CA TYR A 77 -11.62 0.66 1.19
C TYR A 77 -10.11 0.86 1.34
N LEU A 78 -9.41 1.24 0.27
CA LEU A 78 -7.96 1.47 0.29
C LEU A 78 -7.51 2.50 1.35
N PRO A 79 -8.24 3.61 1.61
CA PRO A 79 -7.88 4.55 2.68
C PRO A 79 -7.86 3.92 4.07
N LEU A 80 -8.76 2.97 4.37
CA LEU A 80 -8.74 2.23 5.64
C LEU A 80 -7.45 1.39 5.76
N ILE A 81 -7.11 0.67 4.68
CA ILE A 81 -5.91 -0.16 4.62
C ILE A 81 -4.66 0.69 4.82
N LEU A 82 -4.58 1.86 4.16
CA LEU A 82 -3.48 2.80 4.31
C LEU A 82 -3.40 3.36 5.74
N ALA A 83 -4.54 3.74 6.33
CA ALA A 83 -4.59 4.31 7.68
C ALA A 83 -4.03 3.35 8.73
N LEU A 84 -4.39 2.06 8.63
CA LEU A 84 -3.92 1.02 9.54
C LEU A 84 -2.45 0.65 9.30
N SER A 85 -2.05 0.53 8.03
CA SER A 85 -0.69 0.10 7.67
C SER A 85 0.35 1.21 7.72
N ALA A 86 -0.03 2.47 7.96
CA ALA A 86 0.90 3.60 7.94
C ALA A 86 2.10 3.38 8.90
N ASN A 87 3.30 3.25 8.32
CA ASN A 87 4.52 2.86 9.03
C ASN A 87 5.75 3.60 8.47
N SER A 88 5.59 4.87 8.09
CA SER A 88 6.67 5.66 7.50
C SER A 88 6.56 7.17 7.77
N PRO A 89 6.61 7.61 9.03
CA PRO A 89 6.43 9.03 9.36
C PRO A 89 7.63 9.91 8.99
N PHE A 90 8.81 9.32 8.81
CA PHE A 90 10.07 10.03 8.57
C PHE A 90 10.55 9.93 7.11
N TRP A 91 11.21 10.98 6.62
CA TRP A 91 11.94 10.97 5.36
C TRP A 91 13.21 11.82 5.44
N ASN A 92 14.37 11.26 5.05
CA ASN A 92 15.68 11.90 5.18
C ASN A 92 16.00 12.42 6.61
N GLY A 93 15.53 11.71 7.64
CA GLY A 93 15.73 12.09 9.05
C GLY A 93 14.77 13.14 9.60
N PHE A 94 13.77 13.59 8.82
CA PHE A 94 12.77 14.56 9.26
C PHE A 94 11.41 13.92 9.48
N ASP A 95 10.73 14.28 10.57
CA ASP A 95 9.30 13.97 10.71
C ASP A 95 8.54 14.76 9.65
N THR A 96 7.86 14.06 8.76
CA THR A 96 7.13 14.66 7.65
C THR A 96 5.79 15.26 8.07
N GLY A 97 5.33 14.94 9.28
CA GLY A 97 3.96 15.18 9.73
C GLY A 97 2.93 14.25 9.09
N LEU A 98 3.34 13.31 8.23
CA LEU A 98 2.48 12.27 7.66
C LEU A 98 2.61 10.97 8.47
N SER A 99 1.58 10.14 8.50
CA SER A 99 1.69 8.77 9.04
C SER A 99 2.33 7.84 8.00
N SER A 100 2.09 8.07 6.71
CA SER A 100 2.77 7.37 5.60
C SER A 100 3.38 8.36 4.61
N ALA A 101 4.65 8.72 4.80
CA ALA A 101 5.38 9.48 3.79
C ALA A 101 5.62 8.66 2.51
N ARG A 102 5.66 7.32 2.62
CA ARG A 102 5.76 6.40 1.48
C ARG A 102 4.70 6.70 0.43
N ALA A 103 3.44 6.85 0.85
CA ALA A 103 2.33 7.10 -0.08
C ALA A 103 2.62 8.30 -1.00
N LYS A 104 3.14 9.40 -0.46
CA LYS A 104 3.44 10.61 -1.24
C LYS A 104 4.74 10.55 -2.03
N ILE A 105 5.76 9.88 -1.51
CA ILE A 105 7.02 9.71 -2.26
C ILE A 105 6.79 8.81 -3.48
N PHE A 106 6.03 7.73 -3.31
CA PHE A 106 5.70 6.82 -4.40
C PHE A 106 4.78 7.47 -5.43
N GLU A 107 3.79 8.27 -5.01
CA GLU A 107 2.89 9.01 -5.92
C GLU A 107 3.59 10.03 -6.85
N ASN A 108 4.86 10.36 -6.61
CA ASN A 108 5.61 11.22 -7.54
C ASN A 108 6.09 10.48 -8.80
N LEU A 109 5.95 9.14 -8.87
CA LEU A 109 6.26 8.37 -10.06
C LEU A 109 5.08 8.39 -11.04
N PRO A 110 5.32 8.26 -12.36
CA PRO A 110 4.23 8.13 -13.33
C PRO A 110 3.38 6.89 -13.08
N ASN A 111 2.11 6.91 -13.48
CA ASN A 111 1.19 5.76 -13.40
C ASN A 111 0.98 5.24 -11.97
N THR A 112 1.00 6.11 -10.96
CA THR A 112 0.80 5.76 -9.55
C THR A 112 -0.49 6.36 -8.98
N GLY A 113 -0.81 5.95 -7.75
CA GLY A 113 -1.90 6.49 -6.96
C GLY A 113 -3.25 5.83 -7.26
N MET A 114 -4.33 6.52 -6.87
CA MET A 114 -5.68 6.01 -7.00
C MET A 114 -6.08 5.95 -8.49
N PRO A 115 -6.44 4.78 -9.04
CA PRO A 115 -6.92 4.69 -10.42
C PRO A 115 -8.35 5.22 -10.54
N THR A 116 -8.69 5.74 -11.72
CA THR A 116 -10.09 5.94 -12.13
C THR A 116 -10.74 4.57 -12.35
N ALA A 117 -12.07 4.52 -12.29
CA ALA A 117 -12.82 3.33 -12.65
C ALA A 117 -12.55 2.97 -14.11
N PHE A 118 -12.36 1.69 -14.40
CA PHE A 118 -12.26 1.20 -15.78
C PHE A 118 -13.57 0.59 -16.28
N GLU A 119 -14.49 0.23 -15.38
CA GLU A 119 -15.83 -0.33 -15.63
C GLU A 119 -15.84 -1.74 -16.27
N THR A 120 -14.96 -1.99 -17.23
CA THR A 120 -14.88 -3.25 -17.96
C THR A 120 -13.43 -3.71 -18.16
N TYR A 121 -13.24 -5.01 -18.31
CA TYR A 121 -11.92 -5.54 -18.66
C TYR A 121 -11.42 -5.06 -20.00
N GLU A 122 -12.31 -4.90 -20.99
CA GLU A 122 -11.95 -4.37 -22.30
C GLU A 122 -11.35 -2.97 -22.21
N ALA A 123 -11.98 -2.05 -21.48
CA ALA A 123 -11.47 -0.69 -21.28
C ALA A 123 -10.12 -0.67 -20.56
N TYR A 124 -9.95 -1.50 -19.52
CA TYR A 124 -8.66 -1.65 -18.83
C TYR A 124 -7.56 -2.17 -19.76
N ARG A 125 -7.85 -3.25 -20.51
CA ARG A 125 -6.92 -3.85 -21.46
C ARG A 125 -6.52 -2.86 -22.56
N ASP A 126 -7.48 -2.14 -23.12
CA ASP A 126 -7.21 -1.18 -24.19
C ASP A 126 -6.34 -0.02 -23.69
N PHE A 127 -6.58 0.46 -22.46
CA PHE A 127 -5.70 1.42 -21.79
C PHE A 127 -4.28 0.87 -21.59
N GLU A 128 -4.14 -0.35 -21.05
CA GLU A 128 -2.84 -0.99 -20.83
C GLU A 128 -2.07 -1.16 -22.16
N GLN A 129 -2.75 -1.62 -23.22
CA GLN A 129 -2.16 -1.77 -24.54
C GLN A 129 -1.74 -0.42 -25.15
N GLN A 130 -2.52 0.64 -24.95
CA GLN A 130 -2.14 1.98 -25.37
C GLN A 130 -0.86 2.42 -24.65
N MET A 131 -0.76 2.23 -23.34
CA MET A 131 0.41 2.59 -22.54
C MET A 131 1.67 1.82 -22.95
N LEU A 132 1.53 0.54 -23.33
CA LEU A 132 2.62 -0.27 -23.88
C LEU A 132 3.05 0.21 -25.27
N LYS A 133 2.08 0.42 -26.16
CA LYS A 133 2.32 0.81 -27.57
C LYS A 133 2.99 2.19 -27.67
N THR A 134 2.67 3.12 -26.78
CA THR A 134 3.27 4.46 -26.74
C THR A 134 4.64 4.48 -26.04
N GLY A 135 5.06 3.36 -25.43
CA GLY A 135 6.29 3.29 -24.62
C GLY A 135 6.17 4.00 -23.26
N SER A 136 4.97 4.40 -22.85
CA SER A 136 4.71 5.01 -21.54
C SER A 136 4.99 4.03 -20.40
N ILE A 137 4.77 2.73 -20.64
CA ILE A 137 5.24 1.62 -19.81
C ILE A 137 5.98 0.58 -20.67
N LYS A 138 6.92 -0.15 -20.07
CA LYS A 138 7.64 -1.27 -20.71
C LYS A 138 6.95 -2.62 -20.53
N ASP A 139 6.30 -2.78 -19.39
CA ASP A 139 5.48 -3.93 -19.05
C ASP A 139 4.30 -3.47 -18.18
N SER A 140 3.26 -4.30 -18.12
CA SER A 140 2.06 -4.05 -17.30
C SER A 140 2.39 -3.83 -15.82
N GLY A 141 3.50 -4.38 -15.35
CA GLY A 141 4.03 -4.17 -14.01
C GLY A 141 4.36 -2.71 -13.67
N GLU A 142 4.48 -1.82 -14.67
CA GLU A 142 4.73 -0.37 -14.47
C GLU A 142 3.45 0.50 -14.38
N LEU A 143 2.26 -0.13 -14.34
CA LEU A 143 1.04 0.52 -13.85
C LEU A 143 0.99 0.45 -12.32
N TRP A 144 1.67 1.34 -11.64
CA TRP A 144 1.85 1.31 -10.18
C TRP A 144 0.70 1.90 -9.36
N TYR A 145 -0.53 1.69 -9.80
CA TYR A 145 -1.72 2.12 -9.06
C TYR A 145 -1.81 1.47 -7.68
N ASP A 146 -2.56 2.11 -6.77
CA ASP A 146 -2.79 1.60 -5.41
C ASP A 146 -3.52 0.25 -5.40
N VAL A 147 -4.30 0.00 -6.45
CA VAL A 147 -4.89 -1.30 -6.80
C VAL A 147 -4.89 -1.48 -8.31
N ARG A 148 -4.75 -2.71 -8.78
CA ARG A 148 -4.96 -3.05 -10.21
C ARG A 148 -5.36 -4.51 -10.41
N PRO A 149 -6.05 -4.82 -11.51
CA PRO A 149 -6.02 -6.15 -12.10
C PRO A 149 -4.60 -6.46 -12.56
N HIS A 150 -4.04 -7.60 -12.18
CA HIS A 150 -2.75 -8.07 -12.68
C HIS A 150 -2.98 -9.17 -13.73
N THR A 151 -3.02 -8.75 -14.99
CA THR A 151 -3.34 -9.58 -16.17
C THR A 151 -2.42 -10.79 -16.35
N GLY A 152 -1.14 -10.65 -15.98
CA GLY A 152 -0.16 -11.73 -16.14
C GLY A 152 -0.34 -12.95 -15.22
N ILE A 153 -1.07 -12.81 -14.09
CA ILE A 153 -1.27 -13.90 -13.12
C ILE A 153 -2.72 -14.06 -12.64
N GLY A 154 -3.66 -13.24 -13.12
CA GLY A 154 -5.09 -13.37 -12.83
C GLY A 154 -5.47 -13.00 -11.40
N THR A 155 -4.98 -11.86 -10.90
CA THR A 155 -5.24 -11.42 -9.51
C THR A 155 -5.72 -9.98 -9.46
N VAL A 156 -6.44 -9.61 -8.40
CA VAL A 156 -6.50 -8.22 -7.92
C VAL A 156 -5.30 -7.99 -7.01
N GLU A 157 -4.49 -6.97 -7.32
CA GLU A 157 -3.29 -6.62 -6.57
C GLU A 157 -3.50 -5.32 -5.79
N VAL A 158 -3.54 -5.40 -4.47
CA VAL A 158 -3.59 -4.24 -3.55
C VAL A 158 -2.18 -3.88 -3.13
N ARG A 159 -1.78 -2.62 -3.35
CA ARG A 159 -0.39 -2.13 -3.25
C ARG A 159 -0.22 -0.92 -2.33
N ILE A 160 -1.33 -0.43 -1.80
CA ILE A 160 -1.36 0.74 -0.93
C ILE A 160 -0.60 0.58 0.40
N PRO A 161 -0.54 -0.59 1.08
CA PRO A 161 0.04 -0.67 2.41
C PRO A 161 1.55 -0.41 2.45
N ASP A 162 2.02 0.25 3.51
CA ASP A 162 3.44 0.30 3.84
C ASP A 162 3.93 -1.09 4.30
N SER A 163 5.22 -1.36 4.15
CA SER A 163 5.83 -2.56 4.73
C SER A 163 5.71 -2.55 6.27
N GLN A 164 5.45 -3.72 6.84
CA GLN A 164 5.28 -3.92 8.29
C GLN A 164 6.46 -4.70 8.87
N ASP A 165 6.93 -4.28 10.04
CA ASP A 165 7.95 -4.97 10.86
C ASP A 165 7.38 -6.16 11.65
N ARG A 166 6.07 -6.17 11.87
CA ARG A 166 5.37 -7.19 12.66
C ARG A 166 4.59 -8.15 11.78
N VAL A 167 4.88 -9.44 11.88
CA VAL A 167 4.20 -10.48 11.08
C VAL A 167 2.69 -10.48 11.32
N GLY A 168 2.22 -10.33 12.57
CA GLY A 168 0.78 -10.27 12.86
C GLY A 168 0.05 -9.11 12.16
N HIS A 169 0.72 -8.00 11.89
CA HIS A 169 0.15 -6.90 11.11
C HIS A 169 0.09 -7.24 9.62
N VAL A 170 1.10 -7.94 9.09
CA VAL A 170 1.07 -8.48 7.72
C VAL A 170 -0.10 -9.44 7.56
N ASP A 171 -0.26 -10.38 8.50
CA ASP A 171 -1.32 -11.39 8.47
C ASP A 171 -2.71 -10.73 8.51
N ALA A 172 -2.92 -9.75 9.42
CA ALA A 172 -4.18 -9.01 9.51
C ALA A 172 -4.53 -8.27 8.21
N LEU A 173 -3.56 -7.60 7.58
CA LEU A 173 -3.76 -6.90 6.31
C LEU A 173 -4.07 -7.88 5.16
N VAL A 174 -3.36 -9.02 5.10
CA VAL A 174 -3.58 -10.06 4.09
C VAL A 174 -4.97 -10.68 4.27
N GLU A 175 -5.34 -11.03 5.49
CA GLU A 175 -6.64 -11.61 5.83
C GLU A 175 -7.79 -10.66 5.45
N TYR A 176 -7.69 -9.38 5.82
CA TYR A 176 -8.70 -8.38 5.47
C TYR A 176 -8.81 -8.18 3.96
N VAL A 177 -7.70 -8.01 3.25
CA VAL A 177 -7.74 -7.85 1.78
C VAL A 177 -8.33 -9.09 1.11
N HIS A 178 -7.96 -10.29 1.56
CA HIS A 178 -8.49 -11.53 1.04
C HIS A 178 -10.01 -11.64 1.27
N ALA A 179 -10.47 -11.44 2.50
CA ALA A 179 -11.90 -11.48 2.84
C ALA A 179 -12.71 -10.42 2.08
N LEU A 180 -12.16 -9.20 1.94
CA LEU A 180 -12.78 -8.13 1.19
C LEU A 180 -12.92 -8.45 -0.30
N VAL A 181 -11.88 -9.02 -0.93
CA VAL A 181 -11.95 -9.42 -2.34
C VAL A 181 -12.99 -10.54 -2.54
N LEU A 182 -13.09 -11.51 -1.62
CA LEU A 182 -14.10 -12.56 -1.69
C LEU A 182 -15.53 -12.02 -1.52
N ASP A 183 -15.75 -11.09 -0.59
CA ASP A 183 -17.04 -10.43 -0.42
C ASP A 183 -17.43 -9.61 -1.67
N LEU A 184 -16.48 -8.86 -2.25
CA LEU A 184 -16.72 -8.14 -3.50
C LEU A 184 -16.99 -9.09 -4.67
N ALA A 185 -16.25 -10.21 -4.77
CA ALA A 185 -16.51 -11.24 -5.78
C ALA A 185 -17.92 -11.83 -5.67
N ALA A 186 -18.39 -12.11 -4.45
CA ALA A 186 -19.76 -12.60 -4.24
C ALA A 186 -20.81 -11.56 -4.67
N ARG A 187 -20.60 -10.28 -4.36
CA ARG A 187 -21.51 -9.19 -4.80
C ARG A 187 -21.56 -9.04 -6.31
N TYR A 188 -20.43 -9.22 -7.00
CA TYR A 188 -20.39 -9.22 -8.46
C TYR A 188 -21.26 -10.34 -9.03
N GLU A 189 -21.15 -11.57 -8.49
CA GLU A 189 -21.97 -12.72 -8.89
C GLU A 189 -23.47 -12.48 -8.64
N ASP A 190 -23.82 -11.76 -7.57
CA ASP A 190 -25.19 -11.35 -7.27
C ASP A 190 -25.69 -10.19 -8.18
N GLY A 191 -24.86 -9.70 -9.10
CA GLY A 191 -25.20 -8.63 -10.03
C GLY A 191 -25.26 -7.24 -9.39
N ALA A 192 -24.48 -7.01 -8.33
CA ALA A 192 -24.41 -5.71 -7.68
C ALA A 192 -23.93 -4.62 -8.66
N ALA A 193 -24.60 -3.48 -8.64
CA ALA A 193 -24.17 -2.31 -9.40
C ALA A 193 -22.86 -1.75 -8.84
N GLN A 194 -22.02 -1.21 -9.72
CA GLN A 194 -20.82 -0.48 -9.34
C GLN A 194 -21.20 0.81 -8.60
N THR A 195 -20.45 1.16 -7.56
CA THR A 195 -20.62 2.40 -6.82
C THR A 195 -20.03 3.57 -7.63
N ASP A 196 -20.86 4.54 -7.99
CA ASP A 196 -20.37 5.78 -8.60
C ASP A 196 -19.66 6.63 -7.54
N LEU A 197 -18.33 6.70 -7.66
CA LEU A 197 -17.47 7.43 -6.74
C LEU A 197 -16.55 8.37 -7.53
N ARG A 198 -16.65 9.65 -7.20
CA ARG A 198 -15.71 10.65 -7.68
C ARG A 198 -14.30 10.35 -7.16
N ARG A 199 -13.34 10.36 -8.09
CA ARG A 199 -11.92 10.14 -7.78
C ARG A 199 -11.40 11.15 -6.74
N GLU A 200 -11.89 12.38 -6.75
CA GLU A 200 -11.47 13.41 -5.81
C GLU A 200 -11.83 13.08 -4.35
N LEU A 201 -12.95 12.38 -4.11
CA LEU A 201 -13.30 11.91 -2.76
C LEU A 201 -12.40 10.75 -2.32
N LEU A 202 -12.02 9.87 -3.26
CA LEU A 202 -11.05 8.81 -3.00
C LEU A 202 -9.67 9.38 -2.67
N ASP A 203 -9.22 10.38 -3.42
CA ASP A 203 -7.96 11.10 -3.18
C ASP A 203 -7.97 11.84 -1.84
N GLU A 204 -9.08 12.49 -1.47
CA GLU A 204 -9.23 13.14 -0.16
C GLU A 204 -9.15 12.12 0.98
N ASN A 205 -9.86 10.99 0.88
CA ASN A 205 -9.74 9.94 1.89
C ASN A 205 -8.33 9.36 1.96
N LYS A 206 -7.67 9.17 0.81
CA LYS A 206 -6.26 8.76 0.78
C LYS A 206 -5.37 9.79 1.49
N TRP A 207 -5.61 11.10 1.29
CA TRP A 207 -4.89 12.15 2.01
C TRP A 207 -5.13 12.08 3.52
N ARG A 208 -6.39 11.95 3.97
CA ARG A 208 -6.73 11.83 5.39
C ARG A 208 -6.03 10.63 6.03
N ALA A 209 -6.08 9.46 5.38
CA ALA A 209 -5.35 8.27 5.82
C ALA A 209 -3.83 8.48 5.84
N THR A 210 -3.27 9.08 4.80
CA THR A 210 -1.83 9.39 4.70
C THR A 210 -1.37 10.31 5.83
N ARG A 211 -2.16 11.34 6.16
CA ARG A 211 -1.80 12.38 7.12
C ARG A 211 -2.05 11.97 8.57
N TYR A 212 -3.17 11.29 8.85
CA TYR A 212 -3.66 11.05 10.21
C TYR A 212 -3.63 9.57 10.63
N GLY A 213 -3.36 8.64 9.70
CA GLY A 213 -3.30 7.20 10.00
C GLY A 213 -4.58 6.70 10.67
N GLN A 214 -4.43 5.91 11.74
CA GLN A 214 -5.53 5.35 12.54
C GLN A 214 -6.47 6.38 13.18
N THR A 215 -6.06 7.65 13.28
CA THR A 215 -6.90 8.73 13.85
C THR A 215 -7.72 9.48 12.81
N ALA A 216 -7.67 9.06 11.54
CA ALA A 216 -8.43 9.68 10.48
C ALA A 216 -9.94 9.41 10.62
N ASP A 217 -10.74 10.39 10.19
CA ASP A 217 -12.13 10.16 9.79
C ASP A 217 -12.19 10.06 8.26
N LEU A 218 -13.00 9.14 7.72
CA LEU A 218 -13.07 8.88 6.27
C LEU A 218 -14.47 9.18 5.72
N ILE A 219 -14.52 9.95 4.65
CA ILE A 219 -15.76 10.34 3.95
C ILE A 219 -16.42 9.10 3.33
N GLN A 220 -17.67 8.82 3.72
CA GLN A 220 -18.49 7.78 3.13
C GLN A 220 -19.36 8.33 1.99
N PRO A 221 -19.93 7.46 1.12
CA PRO A 221 -20.79 7.91 0.01
C PRO A 221 -22.02 8.72 0.44
N ASP A 222 -22.53 8.49 1.66
CA ASP A 222 -23.65 9.23 2.23
C ASP A 222 -23.25 10.60 2.83
N GLY A 223 -21.97 10.96 2.75
CA GLY A 223 -21.40 12.19 3.29
C GLY A 223 -21.02 12.12 4.77
N SER A 224 -21.27 11.00 5.47
CA SER A 224 -20.80 10.80 6.84
C SER A 224 -19.28 10.67 6.89
N THR A 225 -18.70 10.95 8.07
CA THR A 225 -17.25 10.82 8.31
C THR A 225 -16.99 10.02 9.59
N PRO A 226 -17.29 8.71 9.61
CA PRO A 226 -16.90 7.85 10.72
C PRO A 226 -15.38 7.79 10.84
N SER A 227 -14.93 7.63 12.08
CA SER A 227 -13.55 7.36 12.41
C SER A 227 -13.08 6.03 11.83
N VAL A 228 -11.78 5.88 11.63
CA VAL A 228 -11.18 4.59 11.24
C VAL A 228 -11.59 3.47 12.20
N GLY A 229 -11.68 3.72 13.51
CA GLY A 229 -12.12 2.73 14.50
C GLY A 229 -13.53 2.21 14.24
N GLU A 230 -14.50 3.10 14.00
CA GLU A 230 -15.87 2.71 13.66
C GLU A 230 -15.95 1.90 12.36
N ILE A 231 -15.10 2.22 11.37
CA ILE A 231 -15.01 1.45 10.13
C ILE A 231 -14.37 0.08 10.40
N VAL A 232 -13.31 0.00 11.20
CA VAL A 232 -12.68 -1.27 11.60
C VAL A 232 -13.69 -2.18 12.27
N ASP A 233 -14.47 -1.67 13.22
CA ASP A 233 -15.49 -2.45 13.91
C ASP A 233 -16.49 -3.06 12.93
N ARG A 234 -17.04 -2.22 12.05
CA ARG A 234 -18.01 -2.64 11.03
C ARG A 234 -17.43 -3.68 10.05
N GLU A 235 -16.21 -3.46 9.59
CA GLU A 235 -15.56 -4.34 8.61
C GLU A 235 -15.15 -5.68 9.23
N ALA A 236 -14.55 -5.65 10.43
CA ALA A 236 -14.19 -6.85 11.17
C ALA A 236 -15.42 -7.72 11.49
N ASP A 237 -16.52 -7.10 11.90
CA ASP A 237 -17.76 -7.83 12.23
C ASP A 237 -18.42 -8.41 10.98
N ARG A 238 -18.52 -7.66 9.87
CA ARG A 238 -19.19 -8.18 8.66
C ARG A 238 -18.37 -9.24 7.93
N LEU A 239 -17.03 -9.14 7.96
CA LEU A 239 -16.13 -10.06 7.25
C LEU A 239 -15.60 -11.20 8.14
N GLY A 240 -15.76 -11.10 9.46
CA GLY A 240 -15.25 -12.09 10.41
C GLY A 240 -13.72 -12.05 10.56
N VAL A 241 -13.09 -10.89 10.40
CA VAL A 241 -11.62 -10.73 10.41
C VAL A 241 -11.16 -9.99 11.67
N THR A 242 -10.92 -10.73 12.75
CA THR A 242 -10.59 -10.14 14.06
C THR A 242 -9.21 -9.48 14.08
N GLY A 243 -8.27 -9.92 13.23
CA GLY A 243 -6.94 -9.34 13.15
C GLY A 243 -6.93 -7.84 12.81
N LEU A 244 -7.99 -7.34 12.15
CA LEU A 244 -8.14 -5.91 11.86
C LEU A 244 -8.35 -5.09 13.14
N LYS A 245 -9.12 -5.61 14.10
CA LYS A 245 -9.34 -5.00 15.42
C LYS A 245 -8.05 -5.02 16.25
N ASP A 246 -7.38 -6.16 16.30
CA ASP A 246 -6.10 -6.30 17.01
C ASP A 246 -5.04 -5.32 16.48
N MET A 247 -5.00 -5.10 15.16
CA MET A 247 -4.09 -4.14 14.54
C MET A 247 -4.46 -2.68 14.84
N TYR A 248 -5.76 -2.36 14.93
CA TYR A 248 -6.23 -1.02 15.29
C TYR A 248 -5.98 -0.68 16.76
N ASP A 249 -6.23 -1.62 17.67
CA ASP A 249 -6.04 -1.44 19.11
C ASP A 249 -4.54 -1.35 19.49
N ALA A 250 -3.66 -1.88 18.64
CA ALA A 250 -2.22 -1.71 18.77
C ALA A 250 -1.77 -0.29 18.37
N GLU A 251 -0.74 0.22 19.05
CA GLU A 251 -0.08 1.48 18.66
C GLU A 251 0.36 1.42 17.18
N SER A 252 -0.10 2.38 16.37
CA SER A 252 0.27 2.45 14.95
C SER A 252 1.78 2.47 14.74
N GLY A 253 2.24 1.94 13.59
CA GLY A 253 3.66 1.97 13.23
C GLY A 253 4.24 3.39 13.22
N ALA A 254 3.47 4.37 12.71
CA ALA A 254 3.89 5.76 12.70
C ALA A 254 4.06 6.37 14.11
N GLU A 255 3.08 6.21 14.99
CA GLU A 255 3.16 6.74 16.36
C GLU A 255 4.23 6.02 17.19
N ARG A 256 4.35 4.70 17.04
CA ARG A 256 5.42 3.92 17.67
C ARG A 256 6.81 4.45 17.28
N GLN A 257 7.03 4.72 15.99
CA GLN A 257 8.32 5.25 15.52
C GLN A 257 8.60 6.65 16.10
N ARG A 258 7.59 7.54 16.16
CA ARG A 258 7.73 8.88 16.77
C ARG A 258 8.08 8.79 18.25
N ARG A 259 7.31 7.99 19.01
CA ARG A 259 7.53 7.79 20.44
C ARG A 259 8.93 7.24 20.72
N ILE A 260 9.39 6.23 19.98
CA ILE A 260 10.73 5.67 20.17
C ILE A 260 11.82 6.71 19.86
N LEU A 261 11.64 7.54 18.82
CA LEU A 261 12.59 8.60 18.54
C LEU A 261 12.67 9.62 19.68
N GLU A 262 11.53 10.02 20.23
CA GLU A 262 11.43 10.99 21.33
C GLU A 262 12.00 10.43 22.64
N GLU A 263 11.63 9.20 23.01
CA GLU A 263 11.99 8.60 24.29
C GLU A 263 13.41 7.99 24.29
N SER A 264 13.87 7.46 23.15
CA SER A 264 15.06 6.59 23.07
C SER A 264 16.04 6.96 21.95
N GLY A 265 15.71 7.92 21.09
CA GLY A 265 16.60 8.45 20.06
C GLY A 265 16.72 7.59 18.79
N ALA A 266 17.46 8.11 17.81
CA ALA A 266 17.52 7.56 16.45
C ALA A 266 18.20 6.18 16.34
N ALA A 267 19.05 5.80 17.29
CA ALA A 267 19.63 4.46 17.32
C ALA A 267 18.55 3.42 17.68
N ALA A 268 17.80 3.65 18.76
CA ALA A 268 16.70 2.77 19.18
C ALA A 268 15.61 2.66 18.12
N LEU A 269 15.27 3.76 17.42
CA LEU A 269 14.32 3.73 16.32
C LEU A 269 14.75 2.77 15.20
N ARG A 270 16.03 2.76 14.82
CA ARG A 270 16.52 1.87 13.75
C ARG A 270 16.48 0.40 14.17
N GLU A 271 16.85 0.11 15.42
CA GLU A 271 16.76 -1.24 15.99
C GLU A 271 15.30 -1.73 16.07
N ALA A 272 14.36 -0.83 16.41
CA ALA A 272 12.95 -1.16 16.56
C ALA A 272 12.23 -1.53 15.26
N LEU A 273 12.85 -1.29 14.10
CA LEU A 273 12.34 -1.65 12.76
C LEU A 273 12.92 -2.96 12.24
N LEU A 274 13.87 -3.57 12.95
CA LEU A 274 14.45 -4.83 12.56
C LEU A 274 13.42 -5.95 12.65
N ILE A 275 13.36 -6.80 11.62
CA ILE A 275 12.51 -7.99 11.67
C ILE A 275 13.18 -9.04 12.56
N GLU A 276 12.47 -9.47 13.61
CA GLU A 276 12.98 -10.48 14.55
C GLU A 276 13.23 -11.82 13.84
N PRO A 277 14.32 -12.54 14.15
CA PRO A 277 14.53 -13.89 13.64
C PRO A 277 13.37 -14.79 14.07
N ARG A 278 12.81 -15.58 13.13
CA ARG A 278 11.93 -16.68 13.53
C ARG A 278 12.79 -17.70 14.29
N ILE A 279 12.57 -17.83 15.60
CA ILE A 279 13.11 -18.91 16.43
C ILE A 279 12.39 -20.22 16.06
#